data_AF-A0A1C5XXP1-F1
#
_entry.id   AF-A0A1C5XXP1-F1
#
_cell.length_a   1.000
_cell.length_b   1.000
_cell.length_c   1.000
_cell.angle_alpha   90.00
_cell.angle_beta   90.00
_cell.angle_gamma   90.00
#
_symmetry.space_group_name_H-M   'P 1'
#
loop_
_entity.id
_entity.type
_entity.pdbx_description
1 polymer ?
#
loop_
_entity_poly.entity_id
_entity_poly.type
_entity_poly.pdbx_seq_one_letter_code
_entity_poly.pdbx_strand_id
1 'polypeptide(L)'
;MNMEFTPFYMNYPEPVYNYAGLEQDWDMERLKNLYPNVAKEVQTVVEDECDKLEYDGSVMFDEYPDQLMFRRICGNIYNRVKHLEDGVQAVEVQEEDAEAVTSMNYRRPPQNNWLEDLITIMLVNEMHRRRCRYRNCRGWYW
;
A
#
# COMPACT_ATOMS: atom_id res chain seq x y z
N MET A 1 -24.44 -52.40 18.26
CA MET A 1 -24.54 -50.98 17.87
C MET A 1 -23.22 -50.34 18.23
N ASN A 2 -22.30 -50.23 17.25
CA ASN A 2 -21.02 -49.57 17.48
C ASN A 2 -21.26 -48.08 17.25
N MET A 3 -21.39 -47.32 18.35
CA MET A 3 -21.20 -45.87 18.26
C MET A 3 -19.71 -45.65 18.03
N GLU A 4 -19.35 -45.38 16.78
CA GLU A 4 -18.00 -44.93 16.46
C GLU A 4 -17.76 -43.62 17.21
N PHE A 5 -16.72 -43.64 18.06
CA PHE A 5 -16.29 -42.47 18.81
C PHE A 5 -15.74 -41.45 17.82
N THR A 6 -16.57 -40.51 17.40
CA THR A 6 -16.08 -39.33 16.69
C THR A 6 -15.50 -38.38 17.74
N PRO A 7 -14.19 -38.09 17.68
CA PRO A 7 -13.59 -37.17 18.63
C PRO A 7 -14.21 -35.78 18.41
N PHE A 8 -14.33 -35.00 19.49
CA PHE A 8 -15.05 -33.71 19.49
C PHE A 8 -14.65 -32.77 18.34
N TYR A 9 -13.37 -32.79 17.94
CA TYR A 9 -12.85 -31.96 16.85
C TYR A 9 -13.34 -32.35 15.44
N MET A 10 -13.93 -33.53 15.25
CA MET A 10 -14.53 -33.97 13.98
C MET A 10 -16.04 -33.65 13.87
N ASN A 11 -16.70 -33.33 14.99
CA ASN A 11 -18.13 -32.96 14.98
C ASN A 11 -18.34 -31.49 14.57
N TYR A 12 -17.29 -30.69 14.59
CA TYR A 12 -17.24 -29.35 14.04
C TYR A 12 -16.18 -29.31 12.95
N PRO A 13 -16.51 -29.77 11.72
CA PRO A 13 -15.68 -29.41 10.58
C PRO A 13 -15.70 -27.89 10.48
N GLU A 14 -14.65 -27.25 11.00
CA GLU A 14 -14.26 -25.88 10.62
C GLU A 14 -14.39 -25.84 9.10
N PRO A 15 -15.30 -25.03 8.53
CA PRO A 15 -15.46 -25.03 7.11
C PRO A 15 -14.12 -24.60 6.51
N VAL A 16 -13.51 -25.46 5.70
CA VAL A 16 -12.20 -25.26 5.02
C VAL A 16 -12.29 -24.15 3.96
N TYR A 17 -13.29 -23.28 4.05
CA TYR A 17 -13.40 -22.12 3.20
C TYR A 17 -12.39 -21.08 3.65
N ASN A 18 -11.80 -20.45 2.66
CA ASN A 18 -10.79 -19.41 2.73
C ASN A 18 -11.35 -18.10 3.35
N TYR A 19 -11.98 -18.17 4.53
CA TYR A 19 -12.60 -17.05 5.21
C TYR A 19 -11.59 -15.95 5.52
N ALA A 20 -10.35 -16.32 5.83
CA ALA A 20 -9.29 -15.35 6.09
C ALA A 20 -9.08 -14.35 4.94
N GLY A 21 -9.21 -14.78 3.68
CA GLY A 21 -9.12 -13.86 2.53
C GLY A 21 -10.33 -12.95 2.38
N LEU A 22 -11.54 -13.48 2.63
CA LEU A 22 -12.79 -12.71 2.54
C LEU A 22 -12.91 -11.69 3.68
N GLU A 23 -12.53 -12.08 4.90
CA GLU A 23 -12.50 -11.20 6.08
C GLU A 23 -11.52 -10.04 5.88
N GLN A 24 -10.33 -10.30 5.36
CA GLN A 24 -9.34 -9.26 5.03
C GLN A 24 -9.87 -8.25 4.02
N ASP A 25 -10.64 -8.70 3.03
CA ASP A 25 -11.22 -7.83 2.03
C ASP A 25 -12.32 -6.93 2.61
N TRP A 26 -13.20 -7.49 3.45
CA TRP A 26 -14.22 -6.71 4.17
C TRP A 26 -13.62 -5.70 5.16
N ASP A 27 -12.61 -6.12 5.92
CA ASP A 27 -11.91 -5.23 6.84
C ASP A 27 -11.22 -4.09 6.09
N MET A 28 -10.67 -4.37 4.90
CA MET A 28 -10.03 -3.34 4.11
C MET A 28 -11.04 -2.31 3.58
N GLU A 29 -12.19 -2.74 3.07
CA GLU A 29 -13.25 -1.80 2.65
C GLU A 29 -13.69 -0.91 3.80
N ARG A 30 -13.83 -1.49 5.01
CA ARG A 30 -14.12 -0.74 6.22
C ARG A 30 -13.02 0.28 6.55
N LEU A 31 -11.75 -0.10 6.47
CA LEU A 31 -10.61 0.79 6.73
C LEU A 31 -10.50 1.92 5.71
N LYS A 32 -10.73 1.64 4.42
CA LYS A 32 -10.75 2.66 3.35
C LYS A 32 -11.79 3.74 3.62
N ASN A 33 -12.95 3.36 4.16
CA ASN A 33 -13.99 4.33 4.53
C ASN A 33 -13.55 5.28 5.66
N LEU A 34 -12.64 4.85 6.53
CA LEU A 34 -12.10 5.63 7.65
C LEU A 34 -10.92 6.53 7.26
N TYR A 35 -10.36 6.37 6.06
CA TYR A 35 -9.21 7.18 5.62
C TYR A 35 -9.56 8.68 5.53
N PRO A 36 -8.61 9.57 5.85
CA PRO A 36 -8.74 11.00 5.56
C PRO A 36 -9.00 11.25 4.07
N ASN A 37 -9.67 12.35 3.74
CA ASN A 37 -10.05 12.66 2.35
C ASN A 37 -8.85 12.66 1.39
N VAL A 38 -7.72 13.24 1.83
CA VAL A 38 -6.46 13.23 1.09
C VAL A 38 -6.01 11.80 0.78
N ALA A 39 -6.00 10.93 1.79
CA ALA A 39 -5.56 9.55 1.62
C ALA A 39 -6.54 8.76 0.73
N LYS A 40 -7.84 9.06 0.75
CA LYS A 40 -8.81 8.45 -0.17
C LYS A 40 -8.51 8.79 -1.62
N GLU A 41 -8.20 10.05 -1.92
CA GLU A 41 -7.83 10.49 -3.27
C GLU A 41 -6.47 9.92 -3.72
N VAL A 42 -5.48 9.85 -2.82
CA VAL A 42 -4.23 9.14 -3.11
C VAL A 42 -4.51 7.67 -3.43
N GLN A 43 -5.34 7.01 -2.63
CA GLN A 43 -5.67 5.60 -2.78
C GLN A 43 -6.32 5.30 -4.14
N THR A 44 -7.22 6.14 -4.65
CA THR A 44 -7.83 5.92 -5.97
C THR A 44 -6.78 6.01 -7.08
N VAL A 45 -5.89 6.99 -7.03
CA VAL A 45 -4.81 7.14 -8.02
C VAL A 45 -3.80 5.99 -7.94
N VAL A 46 -3.50 5.51 -6.73
CA VAL A 46 -2.64 4.33 -6.52
C VAL A 46 -3.27 3.07 -7.11
N GLU A 47 -4.56 2.85 -6.89
CA GLU A 47 -5.30 1.71 -7.45
C GLU A 47 -5.28 1.75 -8.98
N ASP A 48 -5.55 2.91 -9.59
CA ASP A 48 -5.51 3.10 -11.05
C ASP A 48 -4.11 2.82 -11.65
N GLU A 49 -3.03 3.16 -10.93
CA GLU A 49 -1.67 2.87 -11.37
C GLU A 49 -1.32 1.38 -11.20
N CYS A 50 -1.74 0.77 -10.10
CA CYS A 50 -1.55 -0.67 -9.86
C CYS A 50 -2.35 -1.52 -10.85
N ASP A 51 -3.55 -1.09 -11.26
CA ASP A 51 -4.38 -1.76 -12.27
C ASP A 51 -3.65 -1.87 -13.61
N LYS A 52 -2.92 -0.83 -14.00
CA LYS A 52 -2.09 -0.84 -15.22
C LYS A 52 -0.94 -1.84 -15.13
N LEU A 53 -0.53 -2.22 -13.92
CA LEU A 53 0.54 -3.18 -13.67
C LEU A 53 0.00 -4.61 -13.48
N GLU A 54 -1.31 -4.86 -13.59
CA GLU A 54 -1.91 -6.19 -13.53
C GLU A 54 -1.76 -6.96 -14.86
N TYR A 55 -0.52 -7.13 -15.31
CA TYR A 55 -0.18 -7.98 -16.44
C TYR A 55 0.99 -8.89 -16.11
N ASP A 56 1.12 -9.99 -16.86
CA ASP A 56 2.19 -10.97 -16.64
C ASP A 56 3.55 -10.40 -17.04
N GLY A 57 4.56 -10.55 -16.17
CA GLY A 57 5.87 -9.91 -16.34
C GLY A 57 5.89 -8.41 -16.04
N SER A 58 4.93 -7.89 -15.26
CA SER A 58 5.02 -6.54 -14.73
C SER A 58 5.98 -6.46 -13.54
N VAL A 59 6.49 -5.26 -13.28
CA VAL A 59 7.34 -4.95 -12.11
C VAL A 59 6.64 -5.31 -10.78
N MET A 60 5.30 -5.37 -10.77
CA MET A 60 4.54 -5.72 -9.57
C MET A 60 4.70 -7.20 -9.18
N PHE A 61 4.86 -8.09 -10.15
CA PHE A 61 4.97 -9.53 -9.91
C PHE A 61 6.40 -10.06 -9.99
N ASP A 62 7.39 -9.19 -10.18
CA ASP A 62 8.80 -9.57 -10.15
C ASP A 62 9.23 -10.15 -8.79
N GLU A 63 10.19 -11.07 -8.85
CA GLU A 63 10.81 -11.66 -7.66
C GLU A 63 11.60 -10.59 -6.88
N TYR A 64 12.29 -9.71 -7.62
CA TYR A 64 13.08 -8.60 -7.09
C TYR A 64 12.73 -7.29 -7.83
N PRO A 65 11.78 -6.49 -7.30
CA PRO A 65 11.42 -5.23 -7.93
C PRO A 65 12.59 -4.22 -7.85
N ASP A 66 12.90 -3.57 -8.97
CA ASP A 66 13.91 -2.49 -9.01
C ASP A 66 13.40 -1.24 -8.28
N GLN A 67 14.24 -0.70 -7.38
CA GLN A 67 13.95 0.48 -6.59
C GLN A 67 13.74 1.73 -7.48
N LEU A 68 14.42 1.83 -8.62
CA LEU A 68 14.27 2.98 -9.51
C LEU A 68 12.92 2.97 -10.23
N MET A 69 12.47 1.81 -10.71
CA MET A 69 11.14 1.68 -11.30
C MET A 69 10.04 1.98 -10.28
N PHE A 70 10.19 1.48 -9.05
CA PHE A 70 9.26 1.80 -7.96
C PHE A 70 9.20 3.31 -7.69
N ARG A 71 10.34 3.98 -7.52
CA ARG A 71 10.40 5.44 -7.32
C ARG A 71 9.80 6.22 -8.48
N ARG A 72 9.94 5.73 -9.71
CA ARG A 72 9.33 6.34 -10.90
C ARG A 72 7.80 6.29 -10.83
N ILE A 73 7.23 5.18 -10.36
CA ILE A 73 5.78 5.05 -10.15
C ILE A 73 5.34 6.01 -9.05
N CYS A 74 6.05 6.07 -7.91
CA CYS A 74 5.77 7.07 -6.87
C CYS A 74 5.80 8.50 -7.42
N GLY A 75 6.80 8.84 -8.24
CA GLY A 75 6.90 10.16 -8.87
C GLY A 75 5.74 10.46 -9.83
N ASN A 76 5.26 9.48 -10.58
CA ASN A 76 4.09 9.63 -11.45
C ASN A 76 2.82 9.91 -10.64
N ILE A 77 2.62 9.19 -9.53
CA ILE A 77 1.48 9.38 -8.63
C ILE A 77 1.58 10.76 -7.96
N TYR A 78 2.76 11.11 -7.45
CA TYR A 78 3.03 12.41 -6.84
C TYR A 78 2.67 13.56 -7.78
N ASN A 79 3.08 13.49 -9.05
CA ASN A 79 2.75 14.53 -10.03
C ASN A 79 1.23 14.69 -10.26
N ARG A 80 0.43 13.64 -10.09
CA ARG A 80 -1.04 13.72 -10.19
C ARG A 80 -1.67 14.31 -8.93
N VAL A 81 -1.12 13.97 -7.77
CA VAL A 81 -1.71 14.30 -6.46
C VAL A 81 -1.08 15.55 -5.81
N LYS A 82 -0.05 16.13 -6.42
CA LYS A 82 0.69 17.31 -5.92
C LYS A 82 -0.21 18.47 -5.48
N HIS A 83 -1.35 18.66 -6.13
CA HIS A 83 -2.33 19.69 -5.78
C HIS A 83 -2.90 19.57 -4.35
N LEU A 84 -2.76 18.41 -3.69
CA LEU A 84 -3.19 18.20 -2.30
C LEU A 84 -2.19 18.72 -1.26
N GLU A 85 -0.91 18.87 -1.62
CA GLU A 85 0.08 19.47 -0.71
C GLU A 85 -0.16 20.98 -0.53
N ASP A 86 -0.59 21.66 -1.58
CA ASP A 86 -0.83 23.10 -1.59
C ASP A 86 -1.91 23.53 -0.58
N GLY A 87 -2.86 22.64 -0.26
CA GLY A 87 -3.92 22.90 0.72
C GLY A 87 -3.50 22.79 2.19
N VAL A 88 -2.35 22.18 2.49
CA VAL A 88 -1.86 21.91 3.85
C VAL A 88 -0.74 22.88 4.26
N GLN A 89 -0.05 23.51 3.30
CA GLN A 89 1.10 24.39 3.52
C GLN A 89 0.79 25.80 4.09
N ALA A 90 -0.43 26.06 4.60
CA ALA A 90 -0.77 27.35 5.24
C ALA A 90 -0.33 27.46 6.73
N VAL A 91 0.66 26.67 7.16
CA VAL A 91 1.33 26.84 8.47
C VAL A 91 2.81 27.06 8.19
N GLU A 92 3.13 28.30 7.84
CA GLU A 92 4.51 28.78 7.70
C GLU A 92 5.20 28.76 9.07
N VAL A 93 6.18 27.87 9.25
CA VAL A 93 7.21 28.05 10.27
C VAL A 93 8.16 29.11 9.71
N GLN A 94 8.21 30.27 10.36
CA GLN A 94 8.95 31.46 9.92
C GLN A 94 10.41 31.13 9.58
N GLU A 95 10.78 31.38 8.32
CA GLU A 95 12.12 31.25 7.75
C GLU A 95 13.02 32.43 8.18
N GLU A 96 13.28 32.60 9.47
CA GLU A 96 14.23 33.62 9.93
C GLU A 96 15.37 32.94 10.67
N ASP A 97 16.26 32.21 9.95
CA ASP A 97 17.61 31.78 10.42
C ASP A 97 18.43 31.03 9.33
N ALA A 98 18.16 31.22 8.03
CA ALA A 98 18.71 30.36 6.97
C ALA A 98 19.94 30.92 6.20
N GLU A 99 20.42 32.13 6.50
CA GLU A 99 21.43 32.79 5.65
C GLU A 99 22.91 32.44 5.98
N ALA A 100 23.20 31.69 7.05
CA ALA A 100 24.58 31.53 7.54
C ALA A 100 25.31 30.22 7.15
N VAL A 101 24.75 29.31 6.34
CA VAL A 101 25.37 27.98 6.09
C VAL A 101 25.49 27.67 4.59
N THR A 102 26.26 28.48 3.86
CA THR A 102 26.53 28.31 2.42
C THR A 102 27.82 27.51 2.11
N SER A 103 28.42 26.80 3.06
CA SER A 103 29.67 26.07 2.76
C SER A 103 29.91 24.84 3.63
N MET A 104 29.14 23.77 3.41
CA MET A 104 29.60 22.38 3.58
C MET A 104 28.47 21.47 3.06
N ASN A 105 28.81 20.41 2.33
CA ASN A 105 27.88 19.41 1.80
C ASN A 105 27.16 18.61 2.90
N TYR A 106 26.31 19.25 3.70
CA TYR A 106 25.29 18.59 4.48
C TYR A 106 24.04 18.57 3.64
N ARG A 107 23.61 17.35 3.29
CA ARG A 107 22.30 17.05 2.73
C ARG A 107 21.28 17.95 3.41
N ARG A 108 20.65 18.83 2.62
CA ARG A 108 19.45 19.58 3.02
C ARG A 108 18.57 18.57 3.79
N PRO A 109 18.15 18.85 5.03
CA PRO A 109 17.24 17.94 5.72
C PRO A 109 16.07 17.66 4.76
N PRO A 110 15.62 16.41 4.65
CA PRO A 110 14.55 16.09 3.71
C PRO A 110 13.42 17.07 3.99
N GLN A 111 13.03 17.84 2.98
CA GLN A 111 11.80 18.59 3.08
C GLN A 111 10.72 17.59 3.47
N ASN A 112 9.85 17.96 4.41
CA ASN A 112 8.80 17.09 4.91
C ASN A 112 7.79 16.79 3.78
N ASN A 113 8.16 15.91 2.85
CA ASN A 113 7.34 15.45 1.73
C ASN A 113 6.40 14.36 2.25
N TRP A 114 5.56 14.72 3.22
CA TRP A 114 4.62 13.80 3.85
C TRP A 114 3.73 13.11 2.82
N LEU A 115 3.44 13.76 1.68
CA LEU A 115 2.68 13.16 0.59
C LEU A 115 3.50 12.08 -0.15
N GLU A 116 4.78 12.30 -0.40
CA GLU A 116 5.66 11.32 -1.05
C GLU A 116 5.79 10.05 -0.18
N ASP A 117 5.93 10.23 1.13
CA ASP A 117 5.95 9.13 2.11
C ASP A 117 4.61 8.40 2.15
N LEU A 118 3.50 9.14 2.19
CA LEU A 118 2.15 8.57 2.16
C LEU A 118 1.92 7.75 0.88
N ILE A 119 2.24 8.31 -0.28
CA ILE A 119 2.14 7.63 -1.58
C ILE A 119 2.98 6.36 -1.57
N THR A 120 4.21 6.44 -1.07
CA THR A 120 5.11 5.29 -1.02
C THR A 120 4.53 4.16 -0.18
N ILE A 121 4.00 4.47 1.01
CA ILE A 121 3.39 3.47 1.90
C ILE A 121 2.13 2.86 1.25
N MET A 122 1.25 3.69 0.69
CA MET A 122 0.01 3.22 0.06
C MET A 122 0.29 2.34 -1.17
N LEU A 123 1.25 2.73 -2.00
CA LEU A 123 1.66 1.96 -3.18
C LEU A 123 2.25 0.60 -2.77
N VAL A 124 3.17 0.56 -1.81
CA VAL A 124 3.74 -0.71 -1.33
C VAL A 124 2.66 -1.62 -0.76
N ASN A 125 1.73 -1.07 0.03
CA ASN A 125 0.65 -1.85 0.61
C ASN A 125 -0.27 -2.47 -0.46
N GLU A 126 -0.65 -1.69 -1.47
CA GLU A 126 -1.52 -2.15 -2.56
C GLU A 126 -0.81 -3.23 -3.42
N MET A 127 0.45 -2.99 -3.80
CA MET A 127 1.26 -3.99 -4.52
C MET A 127 1.43 -5.27 -3.70
N HIS A 128 1.71 -5.16 -2.40
CA HIS A 128 1.83 -6.31 -1.52
C HIS A 128 0.53 -7.13 -1.47
N ARG A 129 -0.62 -6.47 -1.32
CA ARG A 129 -1.93 -7.14 -1.33
C ARG A 129 -2.17 -7.89 -2.63
N ARG A 130 -1.92 -7.27 -3.79
CA ARG A 130 -2.10 -7.90 -5.11
C ARG A 130 -1.14 -9.07 -5.30
N ARG A 131 0.11 -8.96 -4.85
CA ARG A 131 1.08 -10.08 -4.85
C ARG A 131 0.64 -11.23 -3.94
N CYS A 132 0.16 -10.93 -2.74
CA CYS A 132 -0.38 -11.94 -1.83
C CYS A 132 -1.57 -12.68 -2.45
N ARG A 133 -2.51 -11.96 -3.08
CA ARG A 133 -3.61 -12.58 -3.83
C ARG A 133 -3.07 -13.45 -4.97
N TYR A 134 -2.17 -12.93 -5.80
CA TYR A 134 -1.60 -13.66 -6.93
C TYR A 134 -0.87 -14.95 -6.50
N ARG A 135 -0.11 -14.92 -5.40
CA ARG A 135 0.58 -16.09 -4.83
C ARG A 135 -0.39 -17.05 -4.14
N ASN A 136 -1.33 -16.54 -3.36
CA ASN A 136 -2.32 -17.37 -2.66
C ASN A 136 -3.27 -18.07 -3.64
N CYS A 137 -3.64 -17.46 -4.76
CA CYS A 137 -4.44 -18.11 -5.82
C CYS A 137 -3.70 -19.28 -6.50
N ARG A 138 -2.36 -19.28 -6.50
CA ARG A 138 -1.52 -20.37 -7.03
C ARG A 138 -1.23 -21.48 -6.00
N GLY A 139 -1.54 -21.27 -4.71
CA GLY A 139 -1.26 -22.21 -3.63
C GLY A 139 -2.29 -23.33 -3.44
N TRP A 140 -3.41 -23.31 -4.18
CA TRP A 140 -4.52 -24.28 -4.06
C TRP A 140 -4.40 -25.50 -4.99
N TYR A 141 -3.19 -25.81 -5.44
CA TYR A 141 -2.91 -27.03 -6.20
C TYR A 141 -1.72 -27.76 -5.61
N TRP A 142 -1.93 -28.42 -4.47
CA TRP A 142 -1.17 -29.58 -4.02
C TRP A 142 -2.12 -30.57 -3.35
#